data_AF-A0AA35ZA84-F1
#
_entry.id   AF-A0AA35ZA84-F1
#
_cell.length_a   1.000
_cell.length_b   1.000
_cell.length_c   1.000
_cell.angle_alpha   90.00
_cell.angle_beta   90.00
_cell.angle_gamma   90.00
#
_symmetry.space_group_name_H-M   'P 1'
#
loop_
_entity.id
_entity.type
_entity.pdbx_description
1 polymer ?
#
loop_
_entity_poly.entity_id
_entity_poly.type
_entity_poly.pdbx_seq_one_letter_code
_entity_poly.pdbx_strand_id
1 'polypeptide(L)'
;MYLPIPPPSPPEVNAIRSVLEDSERVLEKLQKQEDAMLFEVTQKAKELHEKEFKLPEAKPMPCLTDLTACLDCYKENVKDPLKCSTLVKNFADCARTIRQQIRELK
;
A
#
# COMPACT_ATOMS: atom_id res chain seq x y z
N MET A 1 -52.65 -32.24 -25.33
CA MET A 1 -51.33 -32.74 -25.76
C MET A 1 -50.66 -33.37 -24.54
N TYR A 2 -50.51 -34.69 -24.50
CA TYR A 2 -49.78 -35.39 -23.43
C TYR A 2 -48.33 -35.57 -23.91
N LEU A 3 -47.37 -35.01 -23.18
CA LEU A 3 -45.95 -35.25 -23.43
C LEU A 3 -45.55 -36.59 -22.77
N PRO A 4 -44.84 -37.49 -23.48
CA PRO A 4 -44.39 -38.75 -22.91
C PRO A 4 -43.34 -38.51 -21.82
N ILE A 5 -43.47 -39.26 -20.72
CA ILE A 5 -42.51 -39.23 -19.62
C ILE A 5 -41.20 -39.87 -20.10
N PRO A 6 -40.05 -39.21 -19.96
CA PRO A 6 -38.78 -39.76 -20.39
C PRO A 6 -38.43 -41.04 -19.60
N PRO A 7 -37.75 -42.01 -20.23
CA PRO A 7 -37.37 -43.26 -19.58
C PRO A 7 -36.40 -43.00 -18.40
N PRO A 8 -36.45 -43.83 -17.35
CA PRO A 8 -35.58 -43.69 -16.18
C PRO A 8 -34.10 -43.83 -16.58
N SER A 9 -33.25 -42.98 -16.00
CA SER A 9 -31.81 -42.98 -16.27
C SER A 9 -31.14 -44.26 -15.75
N PRO A 10 -30.09 -44.76 -16.44
CA PRO A 10 -29.32 -45.91 -15.98
C PRO A 10 -28.71 -45.67 -14.59
N PRO A 11 -28.60 -46.70 -13.74
CA PRO A 11 -28.09 -46.56 -12.37
C PRO A 11 -26.65 -46.02 -12.30
N GLU A 12 -25.81 -46.36 -13.28
CA GLU A 12 -24.44 -45.87 -13.42
C GLU A 12 -24.39 -44.34 -13.61
N VAL A 13 -25.33 -43.80 -14.39
CA VAL A 13 -25.44 -42.35 -14.65
C VAL A 13 -25.85 -41.61 -13.38
N ASN A 14 -26.74 -42.22 -12.57
CA ASN A 14 -27.15 -41.64 -11.30
C ASN A 14 -26.03 -41.69 -10.25
N ALA A 15 -25.23 -42.75 -10.24
CA ALA A 15 -24.05 -42.86 -9.38
C ALA A 15 -22.99 -41.79 -9.71
N ILE A 16 -22.72 -41.57 -11.00
CA ILE A 16 -21.81 -40.50 -11.46
C ILE A 16 -22.33 -39.13 -11.03
N ARG A 17 -23.64 -38.87 -11.19
CA ARG A 17 -24.25 -37.59 -10.77
C ARG A 17 -24.06 -37.32 -9.28
N SER A 18 -24.27 -38.33 -8.44
CA SER A 18 -24.07 -38.20 -6.99
C SER A 18 -22.63 -37.81 -6.65
N VAL A 19 -21.65 -38.44 -7.30
CA VAL A 19 -20.22 -38.15 -7.07
C VAL A 19 -19.87 -36.73 -7.53
N LEU A 20 -20.46 -36.25 -8.63
CA LEU A 20 -20.28 -34.87 -9.09
C LEU A 20 -20.85 -33.85 -8.09
N GLU A 21 -22.06 -34.09 -7.59
CA GLU A 21 -22.67 -33.22 -6.56
C GLU A 21 -21.85 -33.21 -5.27
N ASP A 22 -21.31 -34.36 -4.85
CA ASP A 22 -20.43 -34.44 -3.69
C ASP A 22 -19.12 -33.67 -3.92
N SER A 23 -18.56 -33.78 -5.12
CA SER A 23 -17.34 -33.07 -5.51
C SER A 23 -17.55 -31.56 -5.51
N GLU A 24 -18.69 -31.08 -6.03
CA GLU A 24 -19.06 -29.67 -6.03
C GLU A 24 -19.23 -29.13 -4.60
N ARG A 25 -19.90 -29.89 -3.72
CA ARG A 25 -20.03 -29.54 -2.30
C ARG A 25 -18.68 -29.44 -1.58
N VAL A 26 -17.73 -30.31 -1.90
CA VAL A 26 -16.38 -30.25 -1.32
C VAL A 26 -15.62 -29.06 -1.89
N LEU A 27 -15.72 -28.80 -3.19
CA LEU A 27 -15.07 -27.67 -3.85
C LEU A 27 -15.54 -26.33 -3.27
N GLU A 28 -16.84 -26.14 -3.05
CA GLU A 28 -17.36 -24.92 -2.41
C GLU A 28 -16.80 -24.70 -1.00
N LYS A 29 -16.64 -25.77 -0.22
CA LYS A 29 -16.06 -25.69 1.13
C LYS A 29 -14.59 -25.32 1.08
N LEU A 30 -13.83 -25.92 0.15
CA LEU A 30 -12.42 -25.62 -0.05
C LEU A 30 -12.23 -24.17 -0.50
N GLN A 31 -13.06 -23.68 -1.43
CA GLN A 31 -12.99 -22.29 -1.87
C GLN A 31 -13.20 -21.31 -0.71
N LYS A 32 -14.21 -21.57 0.13
CA LYS A 32 -14.46 -20.75 1.33
C LYS A 32 -13.29 -20.76 2.31
N GLN A 33 -12.62 -21.91 2.46
CA GLN A 33 -11.44 -22.02 3.32
C GLN A 33 -10.23 -21.29 2.74
N GLU A 34 -10.02 -21.39 1.43
CA GLU A 34 -8.97 -20.66 0.72
C GLU A 34 -9.17 -19.15 0.86
N ASP A 35 -10.38 -18.64 0.62
CA ASP A 35 -10.71 -17.22 0.72
C ASP A 35 -10.48 -16.69 2.15
N ALA A 36 -10.90 -17.46 3.16
CA ALA A 36 -10.68 -17.11 4.56
C ALA A 36 -9.17 -17.08 4.90
N MET A 37 -8.41 -18.08 4.46
CA MET A 37 -6.97 -18.14 4.67
C MET A 37 -6.25 -16.98 3.99
N LEU A 38 -6.63 -16.66 2.74
CA LEU A 38 -6.07 -15.55 1.98
C LEU A 38 -6.31 -14.22 2.71
N PHE A 39 -7.53 -14.01 3.22
CA PHE A 39 -7.85 -12.82 4.01
C PHE A 39 -6.96 -12.74 5.26
N GLU A 40 -6.86 -13.81 6.04
CA GLU A 40 -6.03 -13.84 7.25
C GLU A 40 -4.56 -13.54 6.98
N VAL A 41 -3.98 -14.20 5.96
CA VAL A 41 -2.57 -13.98 5.57
C VAL A 41 -2.37 -12.55 5.11
N THR A 42 -3.29 -11.99 4.33
CA THR A 42 -3.22 -10.61 3.87
C THR A 42 -3.27 -9.62 5.04
N GLN A 43 -4.17 -9.83 6.01
CA GLN A 43 -4.25 -8.97 7.19
C GLN A 43 -2.99 -9.05 8.04
N LYS A 44 -2.49 -10.26 8.31
CA LYS A 44 -1.25 -10.44 9.07
C LYS A 44 -0.04 -9.84 8.38
N ALA A 45 0.04 -9.94 7.05
CA ALA A 45 1.11 -9.32 6.28
C ALA A 45 1.07 -7.79 6.37
N LYS A 46 -0.12 -7.17 6.30
CA LYS A 46 -0.31 -5.73 6.50
C LYS A 46 0.10 -5.31 7.92
N GLU A 47 -0.39 -6.01 8.92
CA GLU A 47 -0.08 -5.73 10.33
C GLU A 47 1.42 -5.82 10.60
N LEU A 48 2.07 -6.87 10.10
CA LEU A 48 3.52 -7.04 10.22
C LEU A 48 4.26 -5.89 9.52
N HIS A 49 3.82 -5.51 8.32
CA HIS A 49 4.42 -4.41 7.59
C HIS A 49 4.30 -3.09 8.35
N GLU A 50 3.12 -2.79 8.90
CA GLU A 50 2.86 -1.55 9.64
C GLU A 50 3.63 -1.48 10.97
N LYS A 51 3.80 -2.60 11.66
CA LYS A 51 4.45 -2.65 12.97
C LYS A 51 5.97 -2.71 12.87
N GLU A 52 6.48 -3.62 12.05
CA GLU A 52 7.90 -3.98 12.08
C GLU A 52 8.68 -3.37 10.90
N PHE A 53 8.01 -3.12 9.78
CA PHE A 53 8.66 -2.69 8.54
C PHE A 53 8.26 -1.29 8.09
N LYS A 54 7.42 -0.58 8.86
CA LYS A 54 7.14 0.82 8.59
C LYS A 54 8.44 1.57 8.78
N LEU A 55 8.93 2.17 7.70
CA LEU A 55 10.05 3.09 7.79
C LEU A 55 9.69 4.13 8.86
N PRO A 56 10.57 4.42 9.85
CA PRO A 56 10.35 5.52 10.77
C PRO A 56 9.92 6.73 9.94
N GLU A 57 8.86 7.42 10.37
CA GLU A 57 8.36 8.57 9.62
C GLU A 57 9.54 9.45 9.24
N ALA A 58 9.65 9.75 7.95
CA ALA A 58 10.76 10.48 7.43
C ALA A 58 10.86 11.78 8.23
N LYS A 59 11.96 11.93 8.98
CA LYS A 59 12.18 13.15 9.76
C LYS A 59 12.00 14.33 8.80
N PRO A 60 11.22 15.35 9.17
CA PRO A 60 11.00 16.48 8.29
C PRO A 60 12.34 17.02 7.84
N MET A 61 12.46 17.33 6.54
CA MET A 61 13.72 17.79 5.98
C MET A 61 14.20 18.98 6.81
N PRO A 62 15.41 18.91 7.40
CA PRO A 62 15.93 20.02 8.15
C PRO A 62 16.07 21.24 7.22
N CYS A 63 15.63 22.40 7.70
CA CYS A 63 15.59 23.67 6.95
C CYS A 63 14.51 23.79 5.85
N LEU A 64 13.48 22.93 5.86
CA LEU A 64 12.39 23.00 4.86
C LEU A 64 11.69 24.37 4.82
N THR A 65 11.48 24.99 5.99
CA THR A 65 10.84 26.30 6.10
C THR A 65 11.67 27.39 5.41
N ASP A 66 12.99 27.43 5.69
CA ASP A 66 13.89 28.41 5.08
C ASP A 66 14.05 28.18 3.58
N LEU A 67 14.08 26.91 3.14
CA LEU A 67 14.09 26.56 1.73
C LEU A 67 12.84 27.06 1.01
N THR A 68 11.66 26.80 1.59
CA THR A 68 10.38 27.21 1.02
C THR A 68 10.31 28.73 0.90
N ALA A 69 10.66 29.45 1.97
CA ALA A 69 10.70 30.91 1.97
C ALA A 69 11.68 31.47 0.91
N CYS A 70 12.85 30.85 0.75
CA CYS A 70 13.82 31.23 -0.26
C CYS A 70 13.26 31.03 -1.69
N LEU A 71 12.62 29.89 -1.95
CA LEU A 71 12.03 29.58 -3.26
C LEU A 71 10.87 30.52 -3.59
N ASP A 72 10.00 30.80 -2.61
CA ASP A 72 8.86 31.69 -2.81
C ASP A 72 9.31 33.12 -3.08
N CYS A 73 10.35 33.61 -2.39
CA CYS A 73 10.94 34.91 -2.70
C CYS A 73 11.47 34.98 -4.14
N TYR A 74 12.14 33.93 -4.63
CA TYR A 74 12.63 33.92 -6.01
C TYR A 74 11.50 33.89 -7.05
N LYS A 75 10.39 33.20 -6.75
CA LYS A 75 9.20 33.23 -7.61
C LYS A 75 8.59 34.63 -7.70
N GLU A 76 8.60 35.38 -6.59
CA GLU A 76 8.07 36.75 -6.55
C GLU A 76 9.03 37.79 -7.15
N ASN A 77 10.35 37.57 -7.04
CA ASN A 77 11.39 38.54 -7.41
C ASN A 77 12.24 38.07 -8.60
N VAL A 78 11.61 37.50 -9.65
CA VAL A 78 12.31 36.96 -10.83
C VAL A 78 13.28 37.96 -11.50
N LYS A 79 12.89 39.25 -11.53
CA LYS A 79 13.68 40.32 -12.15
C LYS A 79 14.77 40.89 -11.24
N ASP A 80 14.68 40.65 -9.94
CA ASP A 80 15.66 41.11 -8.96
C ASP A 80 15.92 40.05 -7.88
N PRO A 81 16.65 38.98 -8.24
CA PRO A 81 16.89 37.85 -7.34
C PRO A 81 17.71 38.23 -6.09
N LEU A 82 18.42 39.36 -6.11
CA LEU A 82 19.26 39.80 -4.99
C LEU A 82 18.44 40.25 -3.79
N LYS A 83 17.17 40.63 -3.97
CA LYS A 83 16.23 40.90 -2.86
C LYS A 83 16.05 39.72 -1.92
N CYS A 84 16.28 38.50 -2.39
CA CYS A 84 16.16 37.27 -1.60
C CYS A 84 17.42 36.92 -0.81
N SER A 85 18.47 37.75 -0.83
CA SER A 85 19.78 37.45 -0.22
C SER A 85 19.70 37.04 1.25
N THR A 86 18.81 37.68 2.01
CA THR A 86 18.62 37.38 3.44
C THR A 86 18.04 35.98 3.64
N LEU A 87 17.08 35.57 2.81
CA LEU A 87 16.45 34.24 2.89
C LEU A 87 17.41 33.14 2.45
N VAL A 88 18.22 33.42 1.42
CA VAL A 88 19.32 32.53 1.00
C VAL A 88 20.32 32.32 2.12
N LYS A 89 20.70 33.40 2.83
CA LYS A 89 21.62 33.32 3.96
C LYS A 89 21.04 32.49 5.10
N ASN A 90 19.77 32.71 5.46
CA ASN A 90 19.10 31.93 6.50
C ASN A 90 19.08 30.43 6.18
N PHE A 91 18.74 30.06 4.94
CA PHE A 91 18.79 28.67 4.50
C PHE A 91 20.21 28.10 4.56
N ALA A 92 21.21 28.86 4.12
CA ALA A 92 22.62 28.43 4.15
C ALA A 92 23.14 28.21 5.58
N ASP A 93 22.77 29.10 6.50
CA ASP A 93 23.14 29.02 7.92
C ASP A 93 22.45 27.83 8.60
N CYS A 94 21.15 27.62 8.35
CA CYS A 94 20.45 26.43 8.84
C CYS A 94 21.13 25.14 8.34
N ALA A 95 21.41 25.04 7.04
CA ALA A 95 22.04 23.87 6.45
C ALA A 95 23.47 23.64 7.02
N ARG A 96 24.18 24.72 7.37
CA ARG A 96 25.51 24.64 8.00
C ARG A 96 25.43 24.06 9.41
N THR A 97 24.49 24.54 10.23
CA THR A 97 24.27 24.03 11.59
C THR A 97 23.94 22.55 11.59
N ILE A 98 23.05 22.11 10.70
CA ILE A 98 22.66 20.69 10.58
C ILE A 98 23.85 19.82 10.16
N ARG A 99 24.66 20.29 9.19
CA ARG A 99 25.90 19.58 8.81
C ARG A 99 26.89 19.46 9.96
N GLN A 100 26.97 20.45 10.85
CA GLN A 100 27.82 20.39 12.04
C GLN A 100 27.28 19.38 13.05
N GLN A 101 25.98 19.42 13.36
CA GLN A 101 25.33 18.47 14.26
C GLN A 101 25.52 17.02 13.79
N ILE A 102 25.36 16.74 12.50
CA ILE A 102 25.58 15.40 11.94
C ILE A 102 27.04 14.95 12.07
N ARG A 103 28.00 15.88 11.99
CA ARG A 103 29.43 15.56 12.18
C ARG A 103 29.77 15.28 13.65
N GLU A 104 29.08 15.91 14.58
CA GLU A 104 29.27 15.74 16.03
C GLU A 104 28.56 14.48 16.57
N LEU A 105 27.50 14.01 15.89
CA LEU A 105 26.78 12.78 16.18
C LEU A 105 27.47 11.50 15.67
N LYS A 106 28.62 11.64 14.99
CA LYS A 106 29.37 10.55 14.35
C LYS A 106 30.66 10.26 15.09
#